data_AF-A0A2A5FHN6-F1
#
_entry.id   AF-A0A2A5FHN6-F1
#
_cell.length_a   1.000
_cell.length_b   1.000
_cell.length_c   1.000
_cell.angle_alpha   90.00
_cell.angle_beta   90.00
_cell.angle_gamma   90.00
#
_symmetry.space_group_name_H-M   'P 1'
#
loop_
_entity.id
_entity.type
_entity.pdbx_description
1 polymer ?
#
loop_
_entity_poly.entity_id
_entity_poly.type
_entity_poly.pdbx_seq_one_letter_code
_entity_poly.pdbx_strand_id
1 'polypeptide(L)'
;MKTFMKNITLSTIFIVFMSVLFSNNSIAQANIDEAISHAENGSFMEALDIVEPLLKHEAKNNGSAWYVAGYAHKGLYKDFAFKGTSTSSQAQSERSKAVSQLTTAFEIGDSEISRLSSEALSYLAKTYMNDAVRGIKSFQKDSDEEILEYFHNFTTIRHLLDPKENWISEEVEIEKNLAKANRLLLESISGSDNKLFEKVVSHYMRAIELDGEDYASRYNLAINLYNMGVRQLKLIDHTTSMFELMEIQDVCVDLFERSLNPMLSAHKMDPHRLETLKGLMTIYKALSDDSESEKYQKALKVELELQGKN
;
A
#
# COMPACT_ATOMS: atom_id res chain seq x y z
N MET A 1 12.22 -6.20 8.63
CA MET A 1 11.58 -4.86 8.72
C MET A 1 12.08 -4.07 9.95
N LYS A 2 13.41 -3.87 10.07
CA LYS A 2 14.01 -3.28 11.28
C LYS A 2 15.28 -2.46 10.97
N THR A 3 15.21 -1.58 9.97
CA THR A 3 16.25 -0.55 9.75
C THR A 3 15.74 0.50 8.76
N PHE A 4 14.84 1.39 9.20
CA PHE A 4 14.60 2.64 8.47
C PHE A 4 14.06 3.75 9.40
N MET A 5 14.78 4.00 10.50
CA MET A 5 14.59 5.21 11.28
C MET A 5 15.94 5.64 11.82
N LYS A 6 16.59 6.58 11.13
CA LYS A 6 17.53 7.50 11.78
C LYS A 6 17.67 8.78 10.96
N ASN A 7 17.60 9.88 11.70
CA ASN A 7 18.14 11.21 11.43
C ASN A 7 17.28 12.14 10.56
N ILE A 8 16.44 12.92 11.23
CA ILE A 8 15.95 14.21 10.74
C ILE A 8 16.96 15.25 11.23
N THR A 9 17.78 15.77 10.32
CA THR A 9 18.55 17.00 10.54
C THR A 9 17.77 18.15 9.93
N LEU A 10 17.39 19.14 10.75
CA LEU A 10 17.00 20.46 10.26
C LEU A 10 18.21 21.05 9.52
N SER A 11 18.09 21.28 8.22
CA SER A 11 19.02 22.12 7.47
C SER A 11 18.26 23.34 6.97
N THR A 12 18.53 24.47 7.62
CA THR A 12 18.21 25.80 7.13
C THR A 12 19.18 26.11 5.99
N ILE A 13 18.67 26.22 4.78
CA ILE A 13 19.44 26.66 3.61
C ILE A 13 18.94 28.06 3.25
N PHE A 14 19.87 29.02 3.19
CA PHE A 14 19.63 30.39 2.76
C PHE A 14 20.10 30.49 1.31
N ILE A 15 19.24 30.89 0.36
CA ILE A 15 19.61 31.01 -1.07
C ILE A 15 19.41 32.46 -1.52
N VAL A 16 20.45 33.00 -2.15
CA VAL A 16 20.46 34.33 -2.78
C VAL A 16 20.24 34.16 -4.28
N PHE A 17 19.14 34.71 -4.81
CA PHE A 17 18.87 34.75 -6.25
C PHE A 17 19.49 36.00 -6.90
N MET A 18 20.26 35.81 -7.98
CA MET A 18 20.82 36.89 -8.80
C MET A 18 19.97 37.04 -10.08
N SER A 19 19.38 38.22 -10.29
CA SER A 19 18.39 38.48 -11.33
C SER A 19 19.00 39.02 -12.64
N VAL A 20 18.52 38.50 -13.78
CA VAL A 20 18.73 39.05 -15.13
C VAL A 20 17.39 39.50 -15.70
N LEU A 21 17.33 40.74 -16.18
CA LEU A 21 16.13 41.47 -16.55
C LEU A 21 15.65 41.16 -17.99
N PHE A 22 14.36 40.78 -18.13
CA PHE A 22 13.60 40.92 -19.38
C PHE A 22 12.27 41.65 -19.13
N SER A 23 12.05 42.71 -19.90
CA SER A 23 11.16 43.84 -19.62
C SER A 23 9.77 43.73 -20.25
N ASN A 24 8.99 42.73 -19.83
CA ASN A 24 7.51 42.77 -19.81
C ASN A 24 6.91 42.02 -18.60
N ASN A 25 7.75 41.63 -17.63
CA ASN A 25 7.43 40.70 -16.54
C ASN A 25 7.77 41.24 -15.13
N SER A 26 8.08 42.54 -14.98
CA SER A 26 8.66 43.06 -13.74
C SER A 26 7.72 43.00 -12.53
N ILE A 27 6.41 43.22 -12.72
CA ILE A 27 5.43 43.17 -11.62
C ILE A 27 5.14 41.71 -11.24
N ALA A 28 4.91 40.85 -12.23
CA ALA A 28 4.70 39.43 -11.98
C ALA A 28 5.91 38.80 -11.29
N GLN A 29 7.13 39.14 -11.72
CA GLN A 29 8.35 38.67 -11.07
C GLN A 29 8.50 39.23 -9.65
N ALA A 30 8.20 40.52 -9.42
CA ALA A 30 8.25 41.09 -8.06
C ALA A 30 7.25 40.41 -7.11
N ASN A 31 6.03 40.11 -7.58
CA ASN A 31 5.03 39.38 -6.80
C ASN A 31 5.46 37.93 -6.54
N ILE A 32 6.14 37.29 -7.50
CA ILE A 32 6.72 35.94 -7.28
C ILE A 32 7.81 36.00 -6.21
N ASP A 33 8.72 36.98 -6.27
CA ASP A 33 9.78 37.17 -5.28
C ASP A 33 9.19 37.46 -3.88
N GLU A 34 8.09 38.23 -3.81
CA GLU A 34 7.34 38.48 -2.58
C GLU A 34 6.69 37.20 -2.03
N ALA A 35 6.04 36.40 -2.89
CA ALA A 35 5.46 35.13 -2.50
C ALA A 35 6.53 34.14 -1.99
N ILE A 36 7.73 34.14 -2.58
CA ILE A 36 8.88 33.35 -2.12
C ILE A 36 9.26 33.78 -0.71
N SER A 37 9.41 35.08 -0.46
CA SER A 37 9.73 35.60 0.88
C SER A 37 8.67 35.20 1.91
N HIS A 38 7.38 35.28 1.58
CA HIS A 38 6.31 34.81 2.48
C HIS A 38 6.43 33.31 2.78
N ALA A 39 6.63 32.48 1.75
CA ALA A 39 6.74 31.04 1.90
C ALA A 39 7.98 30.62 2.72
N GLU A 40 9.13 31.29 2.54
CA GLU A 40 10.35 31.05 3.33
C GLU A 40 10.17 31.40 4.81
N ASN A 41 9.36 32.43 5.10
CA ASN A 41 9.01 32.83 6.47
C ASN A 41 7.89 31.98 7.09
N GLY A 42 7.33 31.01 6.35
CA GLY A 42 6.23 30.15 6.81
C GLY A 42 4.83 30.79 6.71
N SER A 43 4.71 31.97 6.10
CA SER A 43 3.44 32.63 5.78
C SER A 43 2.84 32.04 4.50
N PHE A 44 2.42 30.78 4.57
CA PHE A 44 2.02 30.01 3.38
C PHE A 44 0.72 30.51 2.73
N MET A 45 -0.25 30.96 3.52
CA MET A 45 -1.52 31.48 2.98
C MET A 45 -1.27 32.78 2.22
N GLU A 46 -0.48 33.68 2.79
CA GLU A 46 -0.10 34.94 2.16
C GLU A 46 0.70 34.70 0.87
N ALA A 47 1.59 33.72 0.85
CA ALA A 47 2.30 33.33 -0.37
C ALA A 47 1.33 32.86 -1.46
N LEU A 48 0.33 32.05 -1.11
CA LEU A 48 -0.66 31.51 -2.05
C LEU A 48 -1.60 32.59 -2.59
N ASP A 49 -2.07 33.50 -1.74
CA ASP A 49 -2.91 34.64 -2.13
C ASP A 49 -2.24 35.50 -3.21
N ILE A 50 -0.91 35.60 -3.18
CA ILE A 50 -0.12 36.32 -4.17
C ILE A 50 0.11 35.49 -5.43
N VAL A 51 0.58 34.25 -5.31
CA VAL A 51 1.08 33.48 -6.46
C VAL A 51 -0.01 32.78 -7.27
N GLU A 52 -1.04 32.21 -6.63
CA GLU A 52 -2.05 31.40 -7.32
C GLU A 52 -2.81 32.15 -8.43
N PRO A 53 -3.20 33.43 -8.25
CA PRO A 53 -3.82 34.20 -9.34
C PRO A 53 -2.92 34.28 -10.58
N LEU A 54 -1.61 34.42 -10.40
CA LEU A 54 -0.63 34.57 -11.48
C LEU A 54 -0.47 33.28 -12.29
N LEU A 55 -0.64 32.11 -11.67
CA LEU A 55 -0.51 30.81 -12.35
C LEU A 55 -1.53 30.61 -13.48
N LYS A 56 -2.66 31.33 -13.45
CA LYS A 56 -3.69 31.25 -14.48
C LYS A 56 -3.32 32.01 -15.75
N HIS A 57 -2.43 33.01 -15.65
CA HIS A 57 -2.13 33.93 -16.73
C HIS A 57 -0.63 34.23 -16.82
N GLU A 58 -0.13 35.22 -16.08
CA GLU A 58 1.20 35.81 -16.24
C GLU A 58 2.34 34.85 -15.92
N ALA A 59 2.14 33.98 -14.92
CA ALA A 59 3.14 33.05 -14.41
C ALA A 59 2.87 31.59 -14.80
N LYS A 60 1.93 31.33 -15.72
CA LYS A 60 1.55 29.95 -16.11
C LYS A 60 2.70 29.09 -16.62
N ASN A 61 3.74 29.70 -17.17
CA ASN A 61 4.93 29.02 -17.69
C ASN A 61 6.18 29.28 -16.82
N ASN A 62 6.01 29.84 -15.62
CA ASN A 62 7.12 30.15 -14.73
C ASN A 62 7.28 29.04 -13.68
N GLY A 63 8.31 28.20 -13.84
CA GLY A 63 8.56 27.09 -12.92
C GLY A 63 8.72 27.51 -11.46
N SER A 64 9.35 28.66 -11.19
CA SER A 64 9.53 29.18 -9.83
C SER A 64 8.19 29.55 -9.18
N ALA A 65 7.24 30.10 -9.95
CA ALA A 65 5.90 30.41 -9.47
C ALA A 65 5.12 29.14 -9.10
N TRP A 66 5.19 28.11 -9.94
CA TRP A 66 4.60 26.80 -9.61
C TRP A 66 5.26 26.14 -8.40
N TYR A 67 6.58 26.27 -8.28
CA TYR A 67 7.34 25.73 -7.16
C TYR A 67 6.92 26.40 -5.84
N VAL A 68 6.86 27.73 -5.77
CA VAL A 68 6.49 28.42 -4.53
C VAL A 68 5.06 28.11 -4.11
N ALA A 69 4.12 28.00 -5.07
CA ALA A 69 2.75 27.57 -4.78
C ALA A 69 2.74 26.15 -4.18
N GLY A 70 3.41 25.21 -4.86
CA GLY A 70 3.48 23.82 -4.40
C GLY A 70 4.20 23.67 -3.06
N TYR A 71 5.23 24.46 -2.82
CA TYR A 71 5.95 24.53 -1.55
C TYR A 71 5.08 25.08 -0.42
N ALA A 72 4.29 26.13 -0.68
CA ALA A 72 3.37 26.70 0.30
C ALA A 72 2.25 25.71 0.66
N HIS A 73 1.63 25.03 -0.32
CA HIS A 73 0.67 23.96 -0.06
C HIS A 73 1.28 22.77 0.71
N LYS A 74 2.53 22.39 0.41
CA LYS A 74 3.28 21.41 1.22
C LYS A 74 3.45 21.89 2.66
N GLY A 75 3.70 23.18 2.87
CA GLY A 75 3.73 23.83 4.18
C GLY A 75 2.41 23.70 4.93
N LEU A 76 1.30 24.08 4.30
CA LEU A 76 -0.04 23.95 4.85
C LEU A 76 -0.42 22.50 5.16
N TYR A 77 -0.07 21.55 4.28
CA TYR A 77 -0.23 20.12 4.53
C TYR A 77 0.47 19.72 5.83
N LYS A 78 1.72 20.14 6.05
CA LYS A 78 2.45 19.83 7.29
C LYS A 78 1.75 20.41 8.52
N ASP A 79 1.23 21.63 8.43
CA ASP A 79 0.53 22.28 9.53
C ASP A 79 -0.77 21.57 9.88
N PHE A 80 -1.57 21.20 8.87
CA PHE A 80 -2.80 20.44 9.08
C PHE A 80 -2.52 19.02 9.59
N ALA A 81 -1.51 18.35 9.04
CA ALA A 81 -1.10 17.02 9.50
C ALA A 81 -0.57 17.03 10.93
N PHE A 82 0.12 18.10 11.35
CA PHE A 82 0.60 18.27 12.72
C PHE A 82 -0.52 18.56 13.71
N LYS A 83 -1.48 19.44 13.34
CA LYS A 83 -2.63 19.79 14.19
C LYS A 83 -3.66 18.65 14.31
N GLY A 84 -3.73 17.79 13.30
CA GLY A 84 -4.70 16.69 13.24
C GLY A 84 -4.05 15.38 12.78
N THR A 85 -4.53 14.86 11.66
CA THR A 85 -3.98 13.67 11.00
C THR A 85 -3.62 14.03 9.56
N SER A 86 -2.57 13.40 9.02
CA SER A 86 -2.17 13.53 7.62
C SER A 86 -3.26 13.08 6.66
N THR A 87 -4.21 12.26 7.12
CA THR A 87 -5.37 11.76 6.34
C THR A 87 -6.62 12.63 6.46
N SER A 88 -6.56 13.78 7.14
CA SER A 88 -7.71 14.68 7.22
C SER A 88 -8.01 15.31 5.85
N SER A 89 -9.27 15.63 5.57
CA SER A 89 -9.67 16.19 4.27
C SER A 89 -8.90 17.48 3.93
N GLN A 90 -8.63 18.35 4.91
CA GLN A 90 -7.79 19.53 4.69
C GLN A 90 -6.36 19.15 4.34
N ALA A 91 -5.72 18.27 5.13
CA ALA A 91 -4.34 17.85 4.87
C ALA A 91 -4.22 17.20 3.47
N GLN A 92 -5.13 16.30 3.10
CA GLN A 92 -5.13 15.63 1.81
C GLN A 92 -5.39 16.59 0.64
N SER A 93 -6.29 17.56 0.80
CA SER A 93 -6.52 18.62 -0.19
C SER A 93 -5.24 19.41 -0.46
N GLU A 94 -4.59 19.92 0.59
CA GLU A 94 -3.37 20.73 0.45
C GLU A 94 -2.21 19.91 -0.13
N ARG A 95 -2.11 18.65 0.28
CA ARG A 95 -1.12 17.73 -0.24
C ARG A 95 -1.29 17.46 -1.74
N SER A 96 -2.52 17.24 -2.18
CA SER A 96 -2.84 16.96 -3.58
C SER A 96 -2.52 18.17 -4.46
N LYS A 97 -2.85 19.38 -4.00
CA LYS A 97 -2.45 20.63 -4.66
C LYS A 97 -0.92 20.77 -4.73
N ALA A 98 -0.23 20.49 -3.62
CA ALA A 98 1.22 20.51 -3.58
C ALA A 98 1.85 19.56 -4.60
N VAL A 99 1.38 18.31 -4.68
CA VAL A 99 1.87 17.32 -5.66
C VAL A 99 1.63 17.81 -7.08
N SER A 100 0.43 18.29 -7.39
CA SER A 100 0.09 18.78 -8.72
C SER A 100 0.98 19.95 -9.16
N GLN A 101 1.13 20.97 -8.31
CA GLN A 101 1.91 22.15 -8.63
C GLN A 101 3.41 21.89 -8.66
N LEU A 102 3.93 21.06 -7.74
CA LEU A 102 5.34 20.65 -7.76
C LEU A 102 5.67 19.75 -8.95
N THR A 103 4.72 18.96 -9.44
CA THR A 103 4.88 18.19 -10.68
C THR A 103 5.03 19.14 -11.87
N THR A 104 4.15 20.13 -11.99
CA THR A 104 4.28 21.16 -13.03
C THR A 104 5.62 21.90 -12.93
N ALA A 105 6.02 22.31 -11.72
CA ALA A 105 7.29 22.97 -11.47
C ALA A 105 8.50 22.10 -11.82
N PHE A 106 8.42 20.79 -11.56
CA PHE A 106 9.45 19.82 -11.93
C PHE A 106 9.63 19.72 -13.44
N GLU A 107 8.53 19.72 -14.20
CA GLU A 107 8.52 19.54 -15.66
C GLU A 107 8.97 20.79 -16.43
N ILE A 108 8.54 21.99 -16.01
CA ILE A 108 8.78 23.23 -16.75
C ILE A 108 9.89 24.10 -16.15
N GLY A 109 10.34 23.76 -14.94
CA GLY A 109 11.40 24.47 -14.24
C GLY A 109 12.77 24.35 -14.91
N ASP A 110 13.67 25.24 -14.53
CA ASP A 110 15.08 25.04 -14.82
C ASP A 110 15.67 23.92 -13.94
N SER A 111 16.95 23.61 -14.14
CA SER A 111 17.60 22.51 -13.41
C SER A 111 17.52 22.63 -11.89
N GLU A 112 17.51 23.86 -11.36
CA GLU A 112 17.46 24.09 -9.92
C GLU A 112 16.04 23.93 -9.39
N ILE A 113 15.05 24.50 -10.07
CA ILE A 113 13.64 24.33 -9.73
C ILE A 113 13.21 22.86 -9.85
N SER A 114 13.66 22.14 -10.88
CA SER A 114 13.39 20.70 -11.01
C SER A 114 14.03 19.91 -9.86
N ARG A 115 15.25 20.26 -9.44
CA ARG A 115 15.90 19.62 -8.29
C ARG A 115 15.12 19.84 -7.00
N LEU A 116 14.74 21.09 -6.70
CA LEU A 116 13.97 21.44 -5.51
C LEU A 116 12.58 20.78 -5.50
N SER A 117 11.90 20.80 -6.65
CA SER A 117 10.61 20.13 -6.83
C SER A 117 10.73 18.62 -6.59
N SER A 118 11.79 17.97 -7.10
CA SER A 118 12.06 16.55 -6.88
C SER A 118 12.25 16.20 -5.40
N GLU A 119 12.95 17.04 -4.64
CA GLU A 119 13.12 16.87 -3.19
C GLU A 119 11.79 17.01 -2.43
N ALA A 120 10.97 18.00 -2.81
CA ALA A 120 9.65 18.21 -2.23
C ALA A 120 8.67 17.08 -2.56
N LEU A 121 8.63 16.63 -3.81
CA LEU A 121 7.85 15.48 -4.28
C LEU A 121 8.30 14.20 -3.58
N SER A 122 9.61 13.97 -3.43
CA SER A 122 10.15 12.83 -2.69
C SER A 122 9.68 12.80 -1.23
N TYR A 123 9.59 13.96 -0.57
CA TYR A 123 9.01 14.06 0.76
C TYR A 123 7.52 13.68 0.77
N LEU A 124 6.73 14.22 -0.17
CA LEU A 124 5.30 13.95 -0.27
C LEU A 124 4.98 12.49 -0.62
N ALA A 125 5.80 11.86 -1.45
CA ALA A 125 5.73 10.43 -1.74
C ALA A 125 5.96 9.61 -0.46
N LYS A 126 7.00 9.90 0.31
CA LYS A 126 7.28 9.21 1.58
C LYS A 126 6.12 9.31 2.55
N THR A 127 5.45 10.47 2.62
CA THR A 127 4.29 10.60 3.48
C THR A 127 3.13 9.71 3.02
N TYR A 128 3.05 9.31 1.75
CA TYR A 128 1.91 8.53 1.19
C TYR A 128 2.12 7.07 1.54
N MET A 129 3.35 6.58 1.33
CA MET A 129 3.78 5.29 1.84
C MET A 129 3.56 5.17 3.36
N ASN A 130 3.91 6.21 4.13
CA ASN A 130 3.67 6.21 5.59
C ASN A 130 2.18 6.09 5.95
N ASP A 131 1.30 6.74 5.18
CA ASP A 131 -0.15 6.67 5.40
C ASP A 131 -0.71 5.30 5.00
N ALA A 132 -0.25 4.70 3.90
CA ALA A 132 -0.59 3.32 3.53
C ALA A 132 -0.19 2.33 4.65
N VAL A 133 1.05 2.41 5.14
CA VAL A 133 1.55 1.56 6.24
C VAL A 133 0.80 1.81 7.54
N ARG A 134 0.42 3.07 7.83
CA ARG A 134 -0.38 3.39 9.02
C ARG A 134 -1.79 2.82 8.89
N GLY A 135 -2.43 2.99 7.73
CA GLY A 135 -3.76 2.46 7.45
C GLY A 135 -3.83 0.95 7.65
N ILE A 136 -2.82 0.19 7.20
CA ILE A 136 -2.71 -1.24 7.48
C ILE A 136 -2.64 -1.55 8.98
N LYS A 137 -1.89 -0.75 9.77
CA LYS A 137 -1.75 -0.97 11.21
C LYS A 137 -3.01 -0.63 11.99
N SER A 138 -3.72 0.41 11.57
CA SER A 138 -5.00 0.85 12.15
C SER A 138 -6.17 0.45 11.27
N PHE A 139 -6.09 -0.74 10.65
CA PHE A 139 -7.02 -1.18 9.63
C PHE A 139 -8.45 -1.16 10.13
N GLN A 140 -9.33 -0.63 9.28
CA GLN A 140 -10.77 -0.61 9.51
C GLN A 140 -11.49 -1.37 8.40
N LYS A 141 -12.71 -1.84 8.70
CA LYS A 141 -13.55 -2.46 7.69
C LYS A 141 -13.69 -1.51 6.50
N ASP A 142 -13.43 -2.02 5.30
CA ASP A 142 -13.56 -1.29 4.03
C ASP A 142 -12.54 -0.16 3.79
N SER A 143 -11.42 -0.16 4.52
CA SER A 143 -10.32 0.80 4.31
C SER A 143 -9.29 0.39 3.23
N ASP A 144 -9.51 -0.74 2.55
CA ASP A 144 -8.57 -1.31 1.57
C ASP A 144 -8.26 -0.35 0.42
N GLU A 145 -9.29 0.23 -0.19
CA GLU A 145 -9.17 1.13 -1.34
C GLU A 145 -8.40 2.40 -0.99
N GLU A 146 -8.66 3.00 0.18
CA GLU A 146 -7.94 4.19 0.66
C GLU A 146 -6.45 3.89 0.87
N ILE A 147 -6.12 2.73 1.45
CA ILE A 147 -4.73 2.29 1.67
C ILE A 147 -4.00 2.09 0.34
N LEU A 148 -4.66 1.44 -0.62
CA LEU A 148 -4.10 1.22 -1.96
C LEU A 148 -3.94 2.53 -2.72
N GLU A 149 -4.87 3.49 -2.57
CA GLU A 149 -4.75 4.81 -3.16
C GLU A 149 -3.53 5.57 -2.63
N TYR A 150 -3.23 5.48 -1.33
CA TYR A 150 -2.00 6.05 -0.79
C TYR A 150 -0.75 5.41 -1.41
N PHE A 151 -0.70 4.09 -1.57
CA PHE A 151 0.43 3.45 -2.23
C PHE A 151 0.53 3.79 -3.72
N HIS A 152 -0.59 3.90 -4.42
CA HIS A 152 -0.65 4.35 -5.81
C HIS A 152 -0.10 5.78 -5.96
N ASN A 153 -0.49 6.71 -5.09
CA ASN A 153 0.05 8.07 -5.10
C ASN A 153 1.56 8.10 -4.82
N PHE A 154 2.05 7.23 -3.93
CA PHE A 154 3.49 7.06 -3.72
C PHE A 154 4.19 6.62 -5.01
N THR A 155 3.74 5.53 -5.64
CA THR A 155 4.39 4.96 -6.84
C THR A 155 4.31 5.89 -8.04
N THR A 156 3.19 6.61 -8.23
CA THR A 156 3.05 7.63 -9.27
C THR A 156 4.11 8.71 -9.15
N ILE A 157 4.34 9.25 -7.95
CA ILE A 157 5.40 10.25 -7.73
C ILE A 157 6.78 9.62 -7.92
N ARG A 158 7.03 8.42 -7.41
CA ARG A 158 8.34 7.75 -7.59
C ARG A 158 8.66 7.51 -9.06
N HIS A 159 7.70 7.06 -9.86
CA HIS A 159 7.87 6.82 -11.28
C HIS A 159 8.11 8.12 -12.08
N LEU A 160 7.47 9.23 -11.69
CA LEU A 160 7.76 10.54 -12.25
C LEU A 160 9.23 10.95 -12.02
N LEU A 161 9.74 10.72 -10.80
CA LEU A 161 11.08 11.14 -10.42
C LEU A 161 12.19 10.22 -10.96
N ASP A 162 11.94 8.91 -11.01
CA ASP A 162 12.81 7.92 -11.62
C ASP A 162 11.99 6.76 -12.22
N PRO A 163 11.76 6.74 -13.54
CA PRO A 163 10.99 5.69 -14.21
C PRO A 163 11.58 4.28 -14.09
N LYS A 164 12.85 4.15 -13.66
CA LYS A 164 13.53 2.85 -13.50
C LYS A 164 13.27 2.21 -12.14
N GLU A 165 12.73 2.96 -11.17
CA GLU A 165 12.37 2.38 -9.89
C GLU A 165 11.25 1.34 -10.05
N ASN A 166 11.38 0.26 -9.29
CA ASN A 166 10.42 -0.83 -9.26
C ASN A 166 9.99 -1.06 -7.82
N TRP A 167 8.69 -1.00 -7.58
CA TRP A 167 8.06 -1.11 -6.26
C TRP A 167 7.14 -2.34 -6.15
N ILE A 168 7.27 -3.31 -7.05
CA ILE A 168 6.46 -4.55 -7.04
C ILE A 168 6.62 -5.30 -5.73
N SER A 169 7.82 -5.38 -5.16
CA SER A 169 8.04 -6.07 -3.88
C SER A 169 7.26 -5.41 -2.74
N GLU A 170 7.19 -4.08 -2.72
CA GLU A 170 6.41 -3.31 -1.75
C GLU A 170 4.90 -3.46 -1.97
N GLU A 171 4.45 -3.51 -3.23
CA GLU A 171 3.04 -3.78 -3.56
C GLU A 171 2.62 -5.16 -3.05
N VAL A 172 3.42 -6.20 -3.32
CA VAL A 172 3.22 -7.57 -2.81
C VAL A 172 3.10 -7.56 -1.28
N GLU A 173 3.97 -6.84 -0.57
CA GLU A 173 3.90 -6.75 0.88
C GLU A 173 2.66 -5.99 1.38
N ILE A 174 2.21 -4.95 0.69
CA ILE A 174 0.96 -4.24 1.02
C ILE A 174 -0.24 -5.17 0.88
N GLU A 175 -0.34 -5.86 -0.26
CA GLU A 175 -1.40 -6.83 -0.54
C GLU A 175 -1.46 -7.94 0.51
N LYS A 176 -0.32 -8.56 0.84
CA LYS A 176 -0.22 -9.57 1.91
C LYS A 176 -0.69 -9.05 3.26
N ASN A 177 -0.34 -7.82 3.58
CA ASN A 177 -0.73 -7.21 4.85
C ASN A 177 -2.22 -6.83 4.88
N LEU A 178 -2.82 -6.39 3.76
CA LEU A 178 -4.26 -6.19 3.63
C LEU A 178 -5.03 -7.53 3.76
N ALA A 179 -4.54 -8.59 3.11
CA ALA A 179 -5.11 -9.93 3.28
C ALA A 179 -5.08 -10.38 4.75
N LYS A 180 -3.95 -10.15 5.43
CA LYS A 180 -3.80 -10.46 6.86
C LYS A 180 -4.73 -9.61 7.74
N ALA A 181 -4.89 -8.33 7.46
CA ALA A 181 -5.75 -7.44 8.23
C ALA A 181 -7.23 -7.82 8.09
N ASN A 182 -7.70 -8.08 6.87
CA ASN A 182 -9.04 -8.61 6.62
C ASN A 182 -9.29 -9.95 7.32
N ARG A 183 -8.30 -10.86 7.31
CA ARG A 183 -8.40 -12.13 8.01
C ARG A 183 -8.56 -11.95 9.52
N LEU A 184 -7.77 -11.06 10.13
CA LEU A 184 -7.89 -10.77 11.56
C LEU A 184 -9.25 -10.15 11.91
N LEU A 185 -9.80 -9.31 11.04
CA LEU A 185 -11.15 -8.76 11.20
C LEU A 185 -12.23 -9.85 11.05
N LEU A 186 -12.10 -10.75 10.07
CA LEU A 186 -12.99 -11.90 9.88
C LEU A 186 -12.91 -12.91 11.06
N GLU A 187 -11.78 -12.97 11.75
CA GLU A 187 -11.59 -13.76 12.97
C GLU A 187 -12.23 -13.12 14.22
N SER A 188 -12.40 -11.80 14.23
CA SER A 188 -12.92 -11.07 15.40
C SER A 188 -14.44 -10.92 15.43
N ILE A 189 -15.11 -11.15 14.31
CA ILE A 189 -16.58 -11.10 14.21
C ILE A 189 -17.22 -12.46 14.47
N SER A 190 -18.41 -12.47 15.07
CA SER A 190 -19.23 -13.67 15.21
C SER A 190 -19.92 -14.00 13.88
N GLY A 191 -19.60 -15.16 13.31
CA GLY A 191 -20.19 -15.65 12.06
C GLY A 191 -19.24 -15.57 10.85
N SER A 192 -19.79 -15.76 9.65
CA SER A 192 -19.08 -15.58 8.39
C SER A 192 -19.45 -14.23 7.76
N ASP A 193 -18.43 -13.47 7.33
CA ASP A 193 -18.62 -12.34 6.42
C ASP A 193 -17.93 -12.70 5.10
N ASN A 194 -18.73 -13.13 4.13
CA ASN A 194 -18.23 -13.57 2.83
C ASN A 194 -17.46 -12.46 2.12
N LYS A 195 -17.82 -11.19 2.32
CA LYS A 195 -17.11 -10.06 1.70
C LYS A 195 -15.70 -9.90 2.27
N LEU A 196 -15.55 -10.02 3.59
CA LEU A 196 -14.22 -10.00 4.21
C LEU A 196 -13.36 -11.19 3.75
N PHE A 197 -13.96 -12.37 3.59
CA PHE A 197 -13.26 -13.52 3.08
C PHE A 197 -12.82 -13.35 1.61
N GLU A 198 -13.69 -12.82 0.76
CA GLU A 198 -13.36 -12.46 -0.63
C GLU A 198 -12.22 -11.45 -0.69
N LYS A 199 -12.16 -10.48 0.24
CA LYS A 199 -11.01 -9.57 0.38
C LYS A 199 -9.72 -10.30 0.75
N VAL A 200 -9.75 -11.24 1.69
CA VAL A 200 -8.57 -12.07 2.01
C VAL A 200 -8.06 -12.82 0.78
N VAL A 201 -8.97 -13.45 0.03
CA VAL A 201 -8.63 -14.21 -1.18
C VAL A 201 -8.07 -13.31 -2.26
N SER A 202 -8.76 -12.20 -2.58
CA SER A 202 -8.36 -11.28 -3.66
C SER A 202 -6.99 -10.65 -3.40
N HIS A 203 -6.70 -10.20 -2.18
CA HIS A 203 -5.40 -9.63 -1.87
C HIS A 203 -4.25 -10.65 -1.98
N TYR A 204 -4.43 -11.90 -1.51
CA TYR A 204 -3.41 -12.93 -1.74
C TYR A 204 -3.26 -13.31 -3.21
N MET A 205 -4.36 -13.36 -3.97
CA MET A 205 -4.29 -13.59 -5.41
C MET A 205 -3.54 -12.47 -6.11
N ARG A 206 -3.79 -11.21 -5.75
CA ARG A 206 -3.08 -10.05 -6.30
C ARG A 206 -1.58 -10.10 -6.00
N ALA A 207 -1.20 -10.45 -4.77
CA ALA A 207 0.21 -10.67 -4.41
C ALA A 207 0.87 -11.77 -5.26
N ILE A 208 0.15 -12.86 -5.55
CA ILE A 208 0.62 -13.95 -6.43
C ILE A 208 0.72 -13.52 -7.90
N GLU A 209 -0.19 -12.67 -8.38
CA GLU A 209 -0.15 -12.13 -9.74
C GLU A 209 1.06 -11.22 -9.95
N LEU A 210 1.40 -10.43 -8.92
CA LEU A 210 2.56 -9.54 -8.91
C LEU A 210 3.88 -10.30 -8.79
N ASP A 211 3.93 -11.29 -7.89
CA ASP A 211 5.06 -12.19 -7.71
C ASP A 211 4.59 -13.65 -7.68
N GLY A 212 4.70 -14.30 -8.84
CA GLY A 212 4.31 -15.70 -9.03
C GLY A 212 5.06 -16.68 -8.14
N GLU A 213 6.19 -16.27 -7.56
CA GLU A 213 7.05 -17.07 -6.70
C GLU A 213 7.02 -16.58 -5.23
N ASP A 214 5.96 -15.88 -4.79
CA ASP A 214 5.79 -15.58 -3.36
C ASP A 214 5.17 -16.78 -2.61
N TYR A 215 6.06 -17.59 -2.03
CA TYR A 215 5.68 -18.77 -1.21
C TYR A 215 4.64 -18.39 -0.15
N ALA A 216 4.83 -17.25 0.52
CA ALA A 216 4.01 -16.85 1.65
C ALA A 216 2.54 -16.63 1.24
N SER A 217 2.29 -15.94 0.12
CA SER A 217 0.93 -15.72 -0.38
C SER A 217 0.27 -17.02 -0.81
N ARG A 218 0.99 -17.91 -1.50
CA ARG A 218 0.45 -19.21 -1.92
C ARG A 218 0.04 -20.08 -0.74
N TYR A 219 0.94 -20.22 0.21
CA TYR A 219 0.69 -20.98 1.44
C TYR A 219 -0.47 -20.36 2.23
N ASN A 220 -0.45 -19.05 2.47
CA ASN A 220 -1.48 -18.39 3.26
C ASN A 220 -2.85 -18.40 2.56
N LEU A 221 -2.91 -18.28 1.23
CA LEU A 221 -4.14 -18.43 0.47
C LEU A 221 -4.76 -19.81 0.70
N ALA A 222 -3.97 -20.87 0.56
CA ALA A 222 -4.43 -22.24 0.81
C ALA A 222 -4.96 -22.41 2.24
N ILE A 223 -4.21 -21.93 3.25
CA ILE A 223 -4.62 -22.03 4.64
C ILE A 223 -5.93 -21.28 4.89
N ASN A 224 -6.13 -20.10 4.31
CA ASN A 224 -7.37 -19.34 4.48
C ASN A 224 -8.58 -20.02 3.83
N LEU A 225 -8.41 -20.57 2.62
CA LEU A 225 -9.45 -21.34 1.94
C LEU A 225 -9.84 -22.57 2.76
N TYR A 226 -8.85 -23.37 3.19
CA TYR A 226 -9.09 -24.54 4.04
C TYR A 226 -9.78 -24.18 5.36
N ASN A 227 -9.29 -23.14 6.05
CA ASN A 227 -9.86 -22.72 7.32
C ASN A 227 -11.31 -22.23 7.17
N MET A 228 -11.66 -21.61 6.04
CA MET A 228 -13.05 -21.24 5.76
C MET A 228 -13.91 -22.49 5.59
N GLY A 229 -13.45 -23.52 4.88
CA GLY A 229 -14.17 -24.80 4.78
C GLY A 229 -14.40 -25.42 6.16
N VAL A 230 -13.38 -25.43 7.02
CA VAL A 230 -13.52 -25.90 8.41
C VAL A 230 -14.52 -25.05 9.23
N ARG A 231 -14.61 -23.74 8.99
CA ARG A 231 -15.62 -22.89 9.65
C ARG A 231 -17.03 -23.26 9.21
N GLN A 232 -17.25 -23.55 7.93
CA GLN A 232 -18.56 -24.00 7.44
C GLN A 232 -18.97 -25.32 8.10
N LEU A 233 -18.05 -26.28 8.22
CA LEU A 233 -18.34 -27.54 8.92
C LEU A 233 -18.76 -27.34 10.38
N LYS A 234 -18.25 -26.29 11.05
CA LYS A 234 -18.61 -25.98 12.44
C LYS A 234 -20.03 -25.40 12.60
N LEU A 235 -20.71 -25.06 11.50
CA LEU A 235 -22.11 -24.65 11.52
C LEU A 235 -23.06 -25.85 11.66
N ILE A 236 -22.58 -27.07 11.40
CA ILE A 236 -23.38 -28.29 11.52
C ILE A 236 -23.60 -28.61 13.00
N ASP A 237 -24.87 -28.77 13.39
CA ASP A 237 -25.29 -29.23 14.70
C ASP A 237 -26.41 -30.28 14.61
N HIS A 238 -26.97 -30.68 15.76
CA HIS A 238 -28.01 -31.70 15.85
C HIS A 238 -29.37 -31.27 15.25
N THR A 239 -29.52 -30.00 14.89
CA THR A 239 -30.72 -29.42 14.28
C THR A 239 -30.59 -29.19 12.79
N THR A 240 -29.36 -29.27 12.24
CA THR A 240 -29.08 -29.13 10.81
C THR A 240 -29.82 -30.20 10.00
N SER A 241 -30.62 -29.76 9.04
CA SER A 241 -31.36 -30.65 8.14
C SER A 241 -30.44 -31.32 7.12
N MET A 242 -30.92 -32.39 6.47
CA MET A 242 -30.16 -33.06 5.41
C MET A 242 -29.86 -32.14 4.22
N PHE A 243 -30.77 -31.22 3.88
CA PHE A 243 -30.56 -30.26 2.79
C PHE A 243 -29.48 -29.23 3.14
N GLU A 244 -29.55 -28.64 4.34
CA GLU A 244 -28.51 -27.72 4.82
C GLU A 244 -27.15 -28.41 4.95
N LEU A 245 -27.14 -29.68 5.36
CA LEU A 245 -25.91 -30.48 5.42
C LEU A 245 -25.27 -30.63 4.04
N MET A 246 -26.05 -30.91 2.99
CA MET A 246 -25.54 -31.01 1.62
C MET A 246 -24.99 -29.67 1.13
N GLU A 247 -25.70 -28.56 1.38
CA GLU A 247 -25.23 -27.21 1.00
C GLU A 247 -23.90 -26.85 1.68
N ILE A 248 -23.78 -27.14 2.99
CA ILE A 248 -22.53 -26.92 3.73
C ILE A 248 -21.41 -27.78 3.15
N GLN A 249 -21.67 -29.05 2.84
CA GLN A 249 -20.69 -29.96 2.27
C GLN A 249 -20.19 -29.49 0.89
N ASP A 250 -21.08 -29.05 0.00
CA ASP A 250 -20.71 -28.54 -1.32
C ASP A 250 -19.77 -27.33 -1.22
N VAL A 251 -20.09 -26.39 -0.31
CA VAL A 251 -19.22 -25.23 -0.04
C VAL A 251 -17.86 -25.65 0.52
N CYS A 252 -17.84 -26.65 1.42
CA CYS A 252 -16.58 -27.16 1.98
C CYS A 252 -15.70 -27.78 0.91
N VAL A 253 -16.27 -28.61 0.03
CA VAL A 253 -15.54 -29.26 -1.07
C VAL A 253 -14.94 -28.21 -2.00
N ASP A 254 -15.71 -27.20 -2.44
CA ASP A 254 -15.18 -26.09 -3.27
C ASP A 254 -13.97 -25.41 -2.59
N LEU A 255 -14.09 -25.09 -1.30
CA LEU A 255 -13.02 -24.42 -0.56
C LEU A 255 -11.78 -25.29 -0.41
N PHE A 256 -11.94 -26.59 -0.16
CA PHE A 256 -10.83 -27.52 -0.06
C PHE A 256 -10.16 -27.75 -1.42
N GLU A 257 -10.90 -27.90 -2.50
CA GLU A 257 -10.35 -27.99 -3.86
C GLU A 257 -9.58 -26.73 -4.23
N ARG A 258 -10.14 -25.54 -3.96
CA ARG A 258 -9.46 -24.26 -4.19
C ARG A 258 -8.21 -24.10 -3.34
N SER A 259 -8.17 -24.67 -2.14
CA SER A 259 -6.98 -24.65 -1.29
C SER A 259 -5.83 -25.52 -1.80
N LEU A 260 -6.13 -26.53 -2.62
CA LEU A 260 -5.16 -27.53 -3.04
C LEU A 260 -4.09 -26.96 -3.97
N ASN A 261 -4.48 -26.26 -5.04
CA ASN A 261 -3.53 -25.74 -6.03
C ASN A 261 -2.52 -24.74 -5.44
N PRO A 262 -2.91 -23.75 -4.62
CA PRO A 262 -1.95 -22.86 -3.97
C PRO A 262 -1.03 -23.62 -2.99
N MET A 263 -1.53 -24.64 -2.27
CA MET A 263 -0.71 -25.46 -1.38
C MET A 263 0.31 -26.31 -2.15
N LEU A 264 -0.10 -26.97 -3.23
CA LEU A 264 0.80 -27.73 -4.12
C LEU A 264 1.87 -26.82 -4.72
N SER A 265 1.49 -25.61 -5.12
CA SER A 265 2.43 -24.62 -5.64
C SER A 265 3.45 -24.19 -4.57
N ALA A 266 3.01 -23.90 -3.35
CA ALA A 266 3.89 -23.60 -2.23
C ALA A 266 4.83 -24.76 -1.89
N HIS A 267 4.31 -26.00 -1.91
CA HIS A 267 5.11 -27.22 -1.71
C HIS A 267 6.14 -27.44 -2.80
N LYS A 268 5.83 -27.15 -4.07
CA LYS A 268 6.78 -27.27 -5.18
C LYS A 268 8.00 -26.37 -4.98
N MET A 269 7.81 -25.21 -4.35
CA MET A 269 8.90 -24.27 -4.05
C MET A 269 9.82 -24.76 -2.93
N ASP A 270 9.26 -25.45 -1.93
CA ASP A 270 10.01 -26.07 -0.84
C ASP A 270 9.39 -27.42 -0.43
N PRO A 271 9.81 -28.53 -1.07
CA PRO A 271 9.22 -29.85 -0.84
C PRO A 271 9.47 -30.42 0.55
N HIS A 272 10.47 -29.90 1.28
CA HIS A 272 10.84 -30.39 2.61
C HIS A 272 10.15 -29.61 3.73
N ARG A 273 9.30 -28.65 3.38
CA ARG A 273 8.62 -27.81 4.35
C ARG A 273 7.49 -28.57 5.03
N LEU A 274 7.68 -28.87 6.31
CA LEU A 274 6.73 -29.60 7.16
C LEU A 274 5.30 -29.02 7.09
N GLU A 275 5.17 -27.70 7.03
CA GLU A 275 3.87 -27.04 6.97
C GLU A 275 3.11 -27.35 5.69
N THR A 276 3.79 -27.45 4.54
CA THR A 276 3.15 -27.78 3.27
C THR A 276 2.78 -29.26 3.18
N LEU A 277 3.65 -30.15 3.68
CA LEU A 277 3.37 -31.58 3.78
C LEU A 277 2.15 -31.85 4.66
N LYS A 278 2.09 -31.21 5.85
CA LYS A 278 0.95 -31.28 6.75
C LYS A 278 -0.32 -30.69 6.11
N GLY A 279 -0.18 -29.56 5.42
CA GLY A 279 -1.27 -28.91 4.67
C GLY A 279 -1.88 -29.85 3.63
N LEU A 280 -1.06 -30.42 2.74
CA LEU A 280 -1.49 -31.32 1.68
C LEU A 280 -2.13 -32.59 2.24
N MET A 281 -1.50 -33.24 3.22
CA MET A 281 -2.09 -34.39 3.93
C MET A 281 -3.50 -34.05 4.43
N THR A 282 -3.67 -32.89 5.06
CA THR A 282 -4.95 -32.49 5.66
C THR A 282 -6.01 -32.16 4.60
N ILE A 283 -5.64 -31.44 3.55
CA ILE A 283 -6.54 -31.07 2.45
C ILE A 283 -7.02 -32.32 1.70
N TYR A 284 -6.11 -33.23 1.31
CA TYR A 284 -6.48 -34.48 0.65
C TYR A 284 -7.36 -35.35 1.54
N LYS A 285 -7.09 -35.41 2.85
CA LYS A 285 -7.96 -36.13 3.78
C LYS A 285 -9.37 -35.54 3.85
N ALA A 286 -9.49 -34.21 3.84
CA ALA A 286 -10.78 -33.51 3.84
C ALA A 286 -11.56 -33.73 2.53
N LEU A 287 -10.86 -33.92 1.41
CA LEU A 287 -11.43 -34.29 0.11
C LEU A 287 -11.69 -35.80 -0.06
N SER A 288 -11.47 -36.60 0.98
CA SER A 288 -11.58 -38.07 0.95
C SER A 288 -10.65 -38.76 -0.06
N ASP A 289 -9.53 -38.13 -0.42
CA ASP A 289 -8.45 -38.75 -1.19
C ASP A 289 -7.42 -39.37 -0.22
N ASP A 290 -7.77 -40.54 0.30
CA ASP A 290 -6.94 -41.25 1.28
C ASP A 290 -5.56 -41.63 0.72
N SER A 291 -5.47 -41.89 -0.59
CA SER A 291 -4.22 -42.30 -1.22
C SER A 291 -3.19 -41.18 -1.24
N GLU A 292 -3.57 -39.98 -1.70
CA GLU A 292 -2.67 -38.83 -1.68
C GLU A 292 -2.42 -38.34 -0.25
N SER A 293 -3.42 -38.37 0.63
CA SER A 293 -3.23 -38.06 2.05
C SER A 293 -2.15 -38.94 2.69
N GLU A 294 -2.20 -40.26 2.49
CA GLU A 294 -1.19 -41.20 3.02
C GLU A 294 0.21 -40.95 2.46
N LYS A 295 0.31 -40.59 1.18
CA LYS A 295 1.60 -40.24 0.54
C LYS A 295 2.24 -39.04 1.23
N TYR A 296 1.49 -37.96 1.45
CA TYR A 296 2.00 -36.79 2.18
C TYR A 296 2.24 -37.06 3.67
N GLN A 297 1.45 -37.93 4.30
CA GLN A 297 1.70 -38.39 5.66
C GLN A 297 3.04 -39.13 5.79
N LYS A 298 3.35 -40.03 4.86
CA LYS A 298 4.64 -40.75 4.82
C LYS A 298 5.80 -39.78 4.61
N ALA A 299 5.68 -38.85 3.66
CA ALA A 299 6.68 -37.82 3.41
C ALA A 299 6.92 -36.94 4.65
N LEU A 300 5.84 -36.51 5.32
CA LEU A 300 5.93 -35.73 6.56
C LEU A 300 6.68 -36.48 7.66
N LYS A 301 6.40 -37.78 7.83
CA LYS A 301 7.08 -38.61 8.83
C LYS A 301 8.57 -38.73 8.55
N VAL A 302 8.95 -39.00 7.30
CA VAL A 302 10.36 -39.09 6.88
C VAL A 302 11.08 -37.77 7.17
N GLU A 303 10.47 -36.63 6.83
CA GLU A 303 11.06 -35.32 7.04
C GLU A 303 11.21 -34.96 8.53
N LEU A 304 10.24 -35.33 9.37
CA LEU A 304 10.32 -35.17 10.83
C LEU A 304 11.49 -35.97 11.43
N GLU A 305 11.67 -37.21 10.99
CA GLU A 305 12.79 -38.07 11.40
C GLU A 305 14.15 -37.46 10.98
N LEU A 306 14.25 -36.94 9.74
CA LEU A 306 15.45 -36.27 9.25
C LEU A 306 15.79 -34.99 10.03
N GLN A 307 14.77 -34.25 10.49
CA GLN A 307 14.94 -33.04 11.29
C GLN A 307 15.13 -33.29 12.78
N GLY A 308 15.14 -34.56 13.23
CA GLY A 308 15.28 -34.93 14.65
C GLY A 308 14.09 -34.47 15.50
N LYS A 309 12.91 -34.28 14.91
CA LYS A 309 11.66 -33.91 15.59
C LYS A 309 10.79 -35.16 15.67
N ASN A 310 10.62 -35.70 16.87
CA ASN A 310 9.69 -36.82 17.13
C ASN A 310 8.31 -36.32 17.56
#